data_AF-A0A2V5LD14-F1
#
_entry.id   AF-A0A2V5LD14-F1
#
_cell.length_a   1.000
_cell.length_b   1.000
_cell.length_c   1.000
_cell.angle_alpha   90.00
_cell.angle_beta   90.00
_cell.angle_gamma   90.00
#
_symmetry.space_group_name_H-M   'P 1'
#
loop_
_entity.id
_entity.type
_entity.pdbx_description
1 polymer ?
#
loop_
_entity_poly.entity_id
_entity_poly.type
_entity_poly.pdbx_seq_one_letter_code
_entity_poly.pdbx_strand_id
1 'polypeptide(L)'
;MTPKILFDGRLEIEPSGGGTNVNLVNAQISYLLNDYVALGVGEFFSPSNVFVERFEPQWINKLPDRPIGVYHGVLPNISVGAQVRGGFPIGPTRVDYALYVANGPTLNTFSARTAGTLDFNSYTDNNDDKAIGGRVGFLPIPGVEVGYGFETSKPGFQGTTFADLRALVQSVDLEITRNSDLLKGRISLFSQYAWSKVDHAVYDPDGSLGFGPLPLTAKRDGGYAEIAYRPTQLDIDLLRNLELIFRWDHLSGDPSGLGDSSETRWTLGLNYWLSPSTVIKAAYEWDKPNGERNRNALFFQTAMGF
;
A
#
# COMPACT_ATOMS: atom_id res chain seq x y z
N MET A 1 33.40 -9.65 -14.53
CA MET A 1 32.76 -8.63 -13.69
C MET A 1 31.28 -8.99 -13.59
N THR A 2 30.77 -9.22 -12.39
CA THR A 2 29.33 -9.47 -12.19
C THR A 2 28.55 -8.19 -12.55
N PRO A 3 27.43 -8.26 -13.29
CA PRO A 3 26.61 -7.08 -13.53
C PRO A 3 26.17 -6.49 -12.19
N LYS A 4 26.49 -5.21 -11.97
CA LYS A 4 26.02 -4.44 -10.81
C LYS A 4 24.74 -3.66 -11.12
N ILE A 5 24.19 -3.81 -12.32
CA ILE A 5 23.00 -3.07 -12.76
C ILE A 5 21.87 -4.08 -12.97
N LEU A 6 20.72 -3.78 -12.37
CA LEU A 6 19.46 -4.49 -12.52
C LEU A 6 18.44 -3.56 -13.15
N PHE A 7 17.54 -4.10 -13.97
CA PHE A 7 16.33 -3.42 -14.43
C PHE A 7 15.14 -4.23 -13.95
N ASP A 8 14.14 -3.54 -13.41
CA ASP A 8 12.88 -4.11 -12.96
C ASP A 8 11.73 -3.29 -13.55
N GLY A 9 10.70 -3.97 -14.02
CA GLY A 9 9.54 -3.32 -14.58
C GLY A 9 8.35 -4.27 -14.68
N ARG A 10 7.15 -3.70 -14.51
CA ARG A 10 5.89 -4.44 -14.55
C ARG A 10 4.96 -3.81 -15.56
N LEU A 11 4.44 -4.64 -16.44
CA LEU A 11 3.38 -4.30 -17.38
C LEU A 11 2.07 -4.93 -16.90
N GLU A 12 1.00 -4.15 -16.93
CA GLU A 12 -0.35 -4.60 -16.65
C GLU A 12 -1.21 -4.47 -17.90
N ILE A 13 -1.95 -5.55 -18.22
CA ILE A 13 -2.78 -5.64 -19.42
C ILE A 13 -4.17 -6.03 -18.98
N GLU A 14 -5.13 -5.15 -19.17
CA GLU A 14 -6.51 -5.33 -18.70
C GLU A 14 -7.52 -5.10 -19.83
N PRO A 15 -8.62 -5.87 -19.88
CA PRO A 15 -9.75 -5.52 -20.73
C PRO A 15 -10.35 -4.18 -20.31
N SER A 16 -10.54 -3.27 -21.26
CA SER A 16 -11.34 -2.06 -21.09
C SER A 16 -12.58 -2.15 -21.98
N GLY A 17 -13.68 -1.48 -21.64
CA GLY A 17 -15.02 -1.65 -22.25
C GLY A 17 -15.17 -1.46 -23.77
N GLY A 18 -14.07 -1.29 -24.51
CA GLY A 18 -13.99 -1.40 -25.96
C GLY A 18 -12.59 -1.75 -26.50
N GLY A 19 -11.67 -2.25 -25.65
CA GLY A 19 -10.29 -2.50 -26.05
C GLY A 19 -9.44 -3.14 -24.94
N THR A 20 -8.13 -2.91 -25.02
CA THR A 20 -7.16 -3.38 -24.04
C THR A 20 -6.43 -2.17 -23.49
N ASN A 21 -6.45 -2.01 -22.17
CA ASN A 21 -5.58 -1.07 -21.48
C ASN A 21 -4.24 -1.74 -21.24
N VAL A 22 -3.15 -1.05 -21.58
CA VAL A 22 -1.78 -1.50 -21.34
C VAL A 22 -1.11 -0.42 -20.52
N ASN A 23 -0.76 -0.75 -19.28
CA ASN A 23 -0.15 0.17 -18.34
C ASN A 23 1.26 -0.30 -17.95
N LEU A 24 2.22 0.61 -17.97
CA LEU A 24 3.51 0.37 -17.32
C LEU A 24 3.35 0.77 -15.86
N VAL A 25 3.30 -0.22 -14.97
CA VAL A 25 3.05 -0.01 -13.54
C VAL A 25 4.32 0.46 -12.83
N ASN A 26 5.49 -0.03 -13.24
CA ASN A 26 6.76 0.45 -12.74
C ASN A 26 7.88 0.21 -13.75
N ALA A 27 8.95 0.99 -13.63
CA ALA A 27 10.19 0.83 -14.38
C ALA A 27 11.34 1.49 -13.62
N GLN A 28 12.26 0.67 -13.10
CA GLN A 28 13.40 1.14 -12.31
C GLN A 28 14.72 0.49 -12.75
N ILE A 29 15.80 1.26 -12.63
CA ILE A 29 17.16 0.77 -12.75
C ILE A 29 17.81 0.81 -11.36
N SER A 30 18.43 -0.28 -10.95
CA SER A 30 19.14 -0.38 -9.68
C SER A 30 20.63 -0.68 -9.87
N TYR A 31 21.49 0.05 -9.17
CA TYR A 31 22.93 -0.20 -9.07
C TYR A 31 23.29 -0.79 -7.71
N LEU A 32 23.81 -2.03 -7.71
CA LEU A 32 24.30 -2.74 -6.54
C LEU A 32 25.68 -2.20 -6.15
N LEU A 33 25.71 -1.25 -5.22
CA LEU A 33 26.95 -0.60 -4.79
C LEU A 33 27.82 -1.59 -4.00
N ASN A 34 27.22 -2.25 -3.02
CA ASN A 34 27.80 -3.32 -2.20
C ASN A 34 26.68 -4.20 -1.60
N ASP A 35 27.03 -5.17 -0.76
CA ASP A 35 26.09 -6.14 -0.18
C ASP A 35 25.00 -5.51 0.71
N TYR A 36 25.20 -4.25 1.15
CA TYR A 36 24.32 -3.54 2.06
C TYR A 36 23.62 -2.33 1.42
N VAL A 37 23.97 -1.96 0.18
CA VAL A 37 23.50 -0.73 -0.46
C VAL A 37 23.22 -0.95 -1.95
N ALA A 38 22.00 -0.64 -2.36
CA ALA A 38 21.57 -0.49 -3.74
C ALA A 38 21.01 0.92 -3.98
N LEU A 39 21.34 1.51 -5.12
CA LEU A 39 20.84 2.81 -5.57
C LEU A 39 19.86 2.58 -6.71
N GLY A 40 18.62 3.02 -6.56
CA GLY A 40 17.56 2.88 -7.58
C GLY A 40 17.14 4.24 -8.15
N VAL A 41 16.80 4.28 -9.43
CA VAL A 41 16.17 5.45 -10.10
C VAL A 41 15.07 4.99 -11.03
N GLY A 42 13.98 5.76 -11.10
CA GLY A 42 12.84 5.50 -11.98
C GLY A 42 11.52 5.53 -11.23
N GLU A 43 10.56 4.75 -11.73
CA GLU A 43 9.26 4.53 -11.13
C GLU A 43 9.27 3.22 -10.33
N PHE A 44 9.02 3.32 -9.02
CA PHE A 44 9.14 2.22 -8.08
C PHE A 44 7.97 2.18 -7.12
N PHE A 45 7.62 0.98 -6.64
CA PHE A 45 6.63 0.82 -5.57
C PHE A 45 7.12 1.51 -4.30
N SER A 46 6.26 2.29 -3.66
CA SER A 46 6.66 3.07 -2.49
C SER A 46 7.09 2.13 -1.35
N PRO A 47 8.32 2.28 -0.81
CA PRO A 47 8.78 1.44 0.29
C PRO A 47 7.96 1.58 1.58
N SER A 48 7.22 2.68 1.74
CA SER A 48 6.34 2.91 2.90
C SER A 48 5.01 2.15 2.78
N ASN A 49 4.74 1.51 1.64
CA ASN A 49 3.54 0.73 1.33
C ASN A 49 3.89 -0.75 1.05
N VAL A 50 4.16 -1.50 2.12
CA VAL A 50 4.61 -2.90 2.06
C VAL A 50 3.60 -3.80 1.33
N PHE A 51 2.29 -3.57 1.47
CA PHE A 51 1.31 -4.34 0.71
C PHE A 51 1.53 -4.20 -0.79
N VAL A 52 1.65 -2.97 -1.28
CA VAL A 52 1.88 -2.69 -2.71
C VAL A 52 3.23 -3.21 -3.17
N GLU A 53 4.28 -2.98 -2.39
CA GLU A 53 5.64 -3.39 -2.75
C GLU A 53 5.82 -4.92 -2.79
N ARG A 54 5.17 -5.67 -1.90
CA ARG A 54 5.46 -7.10 -1.68
C ARG A 54 4.31 -8.06 -1.96
N PHE A 55 3.07 -7.65 -1.70
CA PHE A 55 1.94 -8.57 -1.61
C PHE A 55 0.86 -8.35 -2.67
N GLU A 56 0.89 -7.24 -3.40
CA GLU A 56 -0.14 -6.87 -4.38
C GLU A 56 -0.35 -7.88 -5.52
N PRO A 57 0.68 -8.54 -6.09
CA PRO A 57 0.47 -9.48 -7.19
C PRO A 57 -0.59 -10.51 -6.85
N GLN A 58 -1.54 -10.72 -7.76
CA GLN A 58 -2.76 -11.50 -7.48
C GLN A 58 -2.49 -12.93 -7.01
N TRP A 59 -1.38 -13.55 -7.39
CA TRP A 59 -1.02 -14.89 -6.91
C TRP A 59 -0.34 -14.90 -5.53
N ILE A 60 0.14 -13.75 -5.06
CA ILE A 60 0.75 -13.53 -3.73
C ILE A 60 -0.30 -13.02 -2.74
N ASN A 61 -1.11 -12.03 -3.13
CA ASN A 61 -2.22 -11.51 -2.31
C ASN A 61 -3.12 -12.67 -1.92
N LYS A 62 -3.40 -12.84 -0.63
CA LYS A 62 -4.15 -14.00 -0.16
C LYS A 62 -5.63 -13.92 -0.49
N LEU A 63 -6.19 -12.72 -0.60
CA LEU A 63 -7.59 -12.52 -0.99
C LEU A 63 -7.68 -12.04 -2.45
N PRO A 64 -8.86 -12.17 -3.10
CA PRO A 64 -9.06 -11.67 -4.46
C PRO A 64 -9.02 -10.15 -4.59
N ASP A 65 -9.28 -9.44 -3.49
CA ASP A 65 -9.39 -7.99 -3.42
C ASP A 65 -8.24 -7.39 -2.60
N ARG A 66 -8.01 -6.08 -2.77
CA ARG A 66 -6.93 -5.33 -2.12
C ARG A 66 -7.43 -4.65 -0.83
N PRO A 67 -6.61 -4.51 0.22
CA PRO A 67 -6.96 -3.81 1.44
C PRO A 67 -7.19 -2.31 1.20
N ILE A 68 -8.33 -1.78 1.67
CA ILE A 68 -8.78 -0.44 1.28
C ILE A 68 -7.86 0.69 1.76
N GLY A 69 -7.44 0.67 3.03
CA GLY A 69 -6.72 1.80 3.62
C GLY A 69 -5.31 2.04 3.06
N VAL A 70 -4.64 0.97 2.63
CA VAL A 70 -3.28 1.06 2.08
C VAL A 70 -3.25 1.13 0.55
N TYR A 71 -4.38 0.85 -0.12
CA TYR A 71 -4.48 0.95 -1.58
C TYR A 71 -5.20 2.22 -2.05
N HIS A 72 -6.12 2.78 -1.25
CA HIS A 72 -6.95 3.94 -1.60
C HIS A 72 -6.49 5.26 -0.95
N GLY A 73 -5.22 5.63 -1.17
CA GLY A 73 -4.76 7.01 -1.07
C GLY A 73 -4.50 7.56 0.33
N VAL A 74 -4.25 6.71 1.33
CA VAL A 74 -3.58 7.16 2.57
C VAL A 74 -2.07 7.14 2.37
N LEU A 75 -1.57 6.14 1.65
CA LEU A 75 -0.18 5.96 1.27
C LEU A 75 0.02 6.11 -0.25
N PRO A 76 1.21 6.52 -0.70
CA PRO A 76 1.62 6.35 -2.08
C PRO A 76 1.73 4.85 -2.41
N ASN A 77 1.25 4.46 -3.59
CA ASN A 77 1.45 3.11 -4.13
C ASN A 77 2.77 3.05 -4.92
N ILE A 78 3.02 4.09 -5.72
CA ILE A 78 4.17 4.22 -6.61
C ILE A 78 4.79 5.60 -6.39
N SER A 79 6.08 5.72 -6.65
CA SER A 79 6.82 6.97 -6.60
C SER A 79 7.80 7.05 -7.77
N VAL A 80 7.96 8.25 -8.33
CA VAL A 80 8.92 8.52 -9.40
C VAL A 80 10.06 9.36 -8.82
N GLY A 81 11.27 8.82 -8.84
CA GLY A 81 12.42 9.50 -8.26
C GLY A 81 13.66 8.62 -8.12
N ALA A 82 14.39 8.83 -7.03
CA ALA A 82 15.58 8.08 -6.68
C ALA A 82 15.47 7.51 -5.27
N GLN A 83 16.02 6.31 -5.07
CA GLN A 83 16.02 5.62 -3.78
C GLN A 83 17.40 5.05 -3.45
N VAL A 84 17.68 4.95 -2.16
CA VAL A 84 18.75 4.11 -1.62
C VAL A 84 18.12 3.08 -0.72
N ARG A 85 18.45 1.81 -0.91
CA ARG A 85 17.91 0.72 -0.11
C ARG A 85 18.94 -0.32 0.21
N GLY A 86 18.67 -1.10 1.23
CA GLY A 86 19.54 -2.18 1.64
C GLY A 86 19.14 -2.76 2.97
N GLY A 87 20.08 -3.43 3.62
CA GLY A 87 19.87 -4.00 4.93
C GLY A 87 21.15 -4.65 5.42
N PHE A 88 21.30 -4.76 6.73
CA PHE A 88 22.49 -5.28 7.37
C PHE A 88 22.14 -6.11 8.60
N PRO A 89 22.94 -7.12 8.93
CA PRO A 89 22.73 -7.90 10.14
C PRO A 89 23.14 -7.10 11.39
N ILE A 90 22.42 -7.29 12.48
CA ILE A 90 22.81 -6.87 13.83
C ILE A 90 22.77 -8.12 14.72
N GLY A 91 23.93 -8.78 14.88
CA GLY A 91 24.01 -10.09 15.54
C GLY A 91 23.13 -11.14 14.84
N PRO A 92 22.19 -11.80 15.55
CA PRO A 92 21.25 -12.76 14.93
C PRO A 92 20.05 -12.10 14.24
N THR A 93 19.91 -10.78 14.35
CA THR A 93 18.80 -10.01 13.80
C THR A 93 19.20 -9.32 12.49
N ARG A 94 18.23 -8.73 11.79
CA ARG A 94 18.48 -7.96 10.57
C ARG A 94 17.68 -6.66 10.59
N VAL A 95 18.27 -5.59 10.07
CA VAL A 95 17.57 -4.35 9.74
C VAL A 95 17.61 -4.18 8.23
N ASP A 96 16.48 -3.80 7.64
CA ASP A 96 16.39 -3.32 6.26
C ASP A 96 15.94 -1.86 6.25
N TYR A 97 16.28 -1.16 5.17
CA TYR A 97 15.91 0.23 4.99
C TYR A 97 15.74 0.56 3.52
N ALA A 98 14.90 1.54 3.25
CA ALA A 98 14.77 2.21 1.97
C ALA A 98 14.46 3.68 2.22
N LEU A 99 15.21 4.58 1.62
CA LEU A 99 14.99 6.03 1.68
C LEU A 99 14.90 6.56 0.25
N TYR A 100 14.02 7.51 0.00
CA TYR A 100 13.80 8.04 -1.33
C TYR A 100 13.54 9.55 -1.34
N VAL A 101 13.81 10.13 -2.50
CA VAL A 101 13.33 11.44 -2.92
C VAL A 101 12.56 11.26 -4.21
N ALA A 102 11.33 11.76 -4.26
CA ALA A 102 10.41 11.54 -5.37
C ALA A 102 9.53 12.76 -5.64
N ASN A 103 8.77 12.72 -6.74
CA ASN A 103 7.67 13.67 -6.95
C ASN A 103 6.65 13.53 -5.81
N GLY A 104 6.19 14.66 -5.27
CA GLY A 104 5.24 14.66 -4.17
C GLY A 104 3.79 14.47 -4.61
N PRO A 105 2.89 14.15 -3.66
CA PRO A 105 1.46 14.16 -3.92
C PRO A 105 0.97 15.58 -4.19
N THR A 106 -0.19 15.69 -4.83
CA THR A 106 -0.89 16.96 -5.00
C THR A 106 -2.04 17.08 -4.00
N LEU A 107 -2.33 18.31 -3.56
CA LEU A 107 -3.43 18.58 -2.64
C LEU A 107 -4.74 18.77 -3.43
N ASN A 108 -5.79 18.03 -3.06
CA ASN A 108 -7.12 18.26 -3.59
C ASN A 108 -7.74 19.51 -2.95
N THR A 109 -7.96 20.55 -3.78
CA THR A 109 -8.46 21.86 -3.33
C THR A 109 -9.74 22.33 -4.02
N PHE A 110 -10.19 21.63 -5.07
CA PHE A 110 -11.25 22.12 -5.98
C PHE A 110 -12.64 21.51 -5.75
N SER A 111 -12.77 20.53 -4.84
CA SER A 111 -14.03 19.86 -4.56
C SER A 111 -14.24 19.75 -3.07
N ALA A 112 -15.46 20.09 -2.60
CA ALA A 112 -15.86 19.94 -1.21
C ALA A 112 -15.66 18.50 -0.70
N ARG A 113 -15.90 17.51 -1.56
CA ARG A 113 -15.83 16.09 -1.20
C ARG A 113 -14.40 15.66 -0.90
N THR A 114 -13.45 16.08 -1.73
CA THR A 114 -12.05 15.63 -1.61
C THR A 114 -11.12 16.66 -0.98
N ALA A 115 -11.65 17.81 -0.53
CA ALA A 115 -10.84 18.89 0.04
C ALA A 115 -9.92 18.38 1.17
N GLY A 116 -8.62 18.57 0.98
CA GLY A 116 -7.58 18.17 1.94
C GLY A 116 -7.08 16.73 1.80
N THR A 117 -7.58 15.95 0.83
CA THR A 117 -6.95 14.67 0.49
C THR A 117 -5.69 14.88 -0.36
N LEU A 118 -4.80 13.89 -0.31
CA LEU A 118 -3.59 13.82 -1.12
C LEU A 118 -3.84 12.91 -2.33
N ASP A 119 -3.46 13.37 -3.52
CA ASP A 119 -3.41 12.54 -4.72
C ASP A 119 -1.96 12.15 -5.03
N PHE A 120 -1.67 10.86 -4.91
CA PHE A 120 -0.35 10.28 -5.13
C PHE A 120 -0.12 9.82 -6.58
N ASN A 121 -1.12 9.92 -7.47
CA ASN A 121 -1.01 9.48 -8.87
C ASN A 121 -0.37 10.54 -9.80
N SER A 122 0.20 11.60 -9.23
CA SER A 122 0.78 12.69 -10.00
C SER A 122 2.17 12.32 -10.52
N TYR A 123 2.25 11.95 -11.79
CA TYR A 123 3.53 11.78 -12.50
C TYR A 123 4.24 13.11 -12.77
N THR A 124 3.50 14.21 -12.68
CA THR A 124 3.97 15.57 -12.91
C THR A 124 4.01 16.31 -11.58
N ASP A 125 5.15 16.89 -11.24
CA ASP A 125 5.23 17.74 -10.07
C ASP A 125 4.43 19.03 -10.32
N ASN A 126 3.59 19.42 -9.38
CA ASN A 126 2.79 20.64 -9.44
C ASN A 126 3.43 21.80 -8.67
N ASN A 127 4.63 21.56 -8.14
CA ASN A 127 5.48 22.52 -7.46
C ASN A 127 6.97 22.13 -7.68
N ASP A 128 7.90 22.90 -7.14
CA ASP A 128 9.33 22.56 -7.19
C ASP A 128 9.75 21.58 -6.07
N ASP A 129 8.90 21.36 -5.06
CA ASP A 129 9.22 20.64 -3.84
C ASP A 129 9.00 19.11 -3.95
N LYS A 130 10.07 18.35 -3.69
CA LYS A 130 10.07 16.89 -3.74
C LYS A 130 9.57 16.27 -2.44
N ALA A 131 8.92 15.10 -2.53
CA ALA A 131 8.68 14.24 -1.39
C ALA A 131 9.97 13.57 -0.93
N ILE A 132 10.17 13.50 0.39
CA ILE A 132 11.24 12.73 1.03
C ILE A 132 10.57 11.70 1.93
N GLY A 133 10.87 10.43 1.71
CA GLY A 133 10.26 9.35 2.47
C GLY A 133 11.15 8.12 2.57
N GLY A 134 10.59 7.09 3.17
CA GLY A 134 11.26 5.81 3.32
C GLY A 134 10.67 4.94 4.40
N ARG A 135 11.25 3.75 4.53
CA ARG A 135 10.88 2.74 5.50
C ARG A 135 12.10 2.13 6.14
N VAL A 136 12.01 1.80 7.43
CA VAL A 136 12.96 0.95 8.15
C VAL A 136 12.23 -0.28 8.66
N GLY A 137 12.75 -1.46 8.34
CA GLY A 137 12.28 -2.76 8.81
C GLY A 137 13.24 -3.37 9.83
N PHE A 138 12.71 -4.03 10.85
CA PHE A 138 13.47 -4.78 11.84
C PHE A 138 12.97 -6.21 11.91
N LEU A 139 13.88 -7.15 11.69
CA LEU A 139 13.65 -8.59 11.78
C LEU A 139 14.36 -9.16 13.00
N PRO A 140 13.66 -9.28 14.15
CA PRO A 140 14.25 -9.85 15.36
C PRO A 140 14.58 -11.34 15.20
N ILE A 141 13.80 -12.06 14.39
CA ILE A 141 13.97 -13.48 14.09
C ILE A 141 13.51 -13.77 12.66
N PRO A 142 13.99 -14.86 12.03
CA PRO A 142 13.51 -15.26 10.71
C PRO A 142 11.98 -15.43 10.67
N GLY A 143 11.35 -14.81 9.67
CA GLY A 143 9.89 -14.86 9.46
C GLY A 143 9.09 -13.90 10.36
N VAL A 144 9.73 -12.93 11.01
CA VAL A 144 9.07 -11.82 11.72
C VAL A 144 9.76 -10.52 11.32
N GLU A 145 8.99 -9.55 10.82
CA GLU A 145 9.44 -8.18 10.50
C GLU A 145 8.44 -7.17 11.05
N VAL A 146 8.94 -6.11 11.66
CA VAL A 146 8.16 -4.91 12.00
C VAL A 146 8.75 -3.72 11.25
N GLY A 147 7.89 -2.91 10.65
CA GLY A 147 8.30 -1.78 9.84
C GLY A 147 7.69 -0.47 10.31
N TYR A 148 8.43 0.61 10.05
CA TYR A 148 7.94 1.98 10.15
C TYR A 148 8.29 2.74 8.88
N GLY A 149 7.27 3.34 8.26
CA GLY A 149 7.38 4.15 7.06
C GLY A 149 7.02 5.61 7.31
N PHE A 150 7.59 6.51 6.52
CA PHE A 150 7.23 7.92 6.52
C PHE A 150 7.39 8.56 5.13
N GLU A 151 6.70 9.66 4.91
CA GLU A 151 6.90 10.58 3.80
C GLU A 151 6.54 12.00 4.24
N THR A 152 7.38 12.97 3.90
CA THR A 152 7.07 14.39 4.02
C THR A 152 7.16 15.09 2.67
N SER A 153 6.23 15.98 2.41
CA SER A 153 6.09 16.68 1.13
C SER A 153 5.39 18.03 1.31
N LYS A 154 5.38 18.84 0.25
CA LYS A 154 4.54 20.04 0.14
C LYS A 154 3.56 19.85 -1.01
N PRO A 155 2.29 19.50 -0.72
CA PRO A 155 1.36 19.08 -1.76
C PRO A 155 0.64 20.24 -2.48
N GLY A 156 0.78 21.46 -1.98
CA GLY A 156 0.12 22.63 -2.54
C GLY A 156 0.74 23.10 -3.85
N PHE A 157 -0.10 23.59 -4.77
CA PHE A 157 0.34 24.17 -6.03
C PHE A 157 1.14 25.45 -5.81
N GLN A 158 2.26 25.59 -6.52
CA GLN A 158 3.07 26.81 -6.49
C GLN A 158 2.24 28.03 -6.90
N GLY A 159 2.47 29.17 -6.24
CA GLY A 159 1.75 30.42 -6.54
C GLY A 159 0.31 30.48 -5.99
N THR A 160 -0.13 29.47 -5.24
CA THR A 160 -1.41 29.50 -4.51
C THR A 160 -1.21 29.76 -3.02
N THR A 161 -2.29 30.04 -2.29
CA THR A 161 -2.27 30.14 -0.82
C THR A 161 -1.89 28.83 -0.12
N PHE A 162 -1.82 27.72 -0.85
CA PHE A 162 -1.50 26.39 -0.34
C PHE A 162 -0.01 26.01 -0.51
N ALA A 163 0.79 26.83 -1.19
CA ALA A 163 2.17 26.48 -1.62
C ALA A 163 3.10 26.05 -0.47
N ASP A 164 2.89 26.59 0.75
CA ASP A 164 3.73 26.30 1.92
C ASP A 164 3.17 25.23 2.85
N LEU A 165 2.00 24.66 2.55
CA LEU A 165 1.45 23.57 3.35
C LEU A 165 2.36 22.35 3.30
N ARG A 166 2.55 21.70 4.46
CA ARG A 166 3.25 20.43 4.53
C ARG A 166 2.28 19.28 4.74
N ALA A 167 2.64 18.15 4.17
CA ALA A 167 2.05 16.86 4.48
C ALA A 167 3.08 15.97 5.21
N LEU A 168 2.58 15.17 6.14
CA LEU A 168 3.30 14.07 6.76
C LEU A 168 2.42 12.82 6.67
N VAL A 169 2.92 11.80 5.99
CA VAL A 169 2.35 10.46 5.90
C VAL A 169 3.24 9.52 6.67
N GLN A 170 2.66 8.61 7.44
CA GLN A 170 3.38 7.62 8.23
C GLN A 170 2.67 6.27 8.13
N SER A 171 3.43 5.19 8.32
CA SER A 171 2.88 3.84 8.40
C SER A 171 3.63 2.97 9.40
N VAL A 172 2.92 1.98 9.93
CA VAL A 172 3.50 0.83 10.64
C VAL A 172 3.05 -0.44 9.98
N ASP A 173 3.93 -1.44 9.95
CA ASP A 173 3.61 -2.75 9.41
C ASP A 173 4.18 -3.89 10.24
N LEU A 174 3.54 -5.05 10.14
CA LEU A 174 3.94 -6.31 10.76
C LEU A 174 3.80 -7.42 9.73
N GLU A 175 4.87 -8.19 9.55
CA GLU A 175 4.90 -9.39 8.74
C GLU A 175 5.35 -10.56 9.60
N ILE A 176 4.49 -11.57 9.77
CA ILE A 176 4.85 -12.85 10.40
C ILE A 176 4.49 -13.96 9.43
N THR A 177 5.44 -14.85 9.14
CA THR A 177 5.18 -16.13 8.49
C THR A 177 6.02 -17.22 9.14
N ARG A 178 5.35 -18.13 9.86
CA ARG A 178 6.00 -19.14 10.70
C ARG A 178 5.28 -20.48 10.64
N ASN A 179 6.04 -21.56 10.71
CA ASN A 179 5.47 -22.89 10.96
C ASN A 179 5.17 -23.03 12.47
N SER A 180 4.10 -23.76 12.78
CA SER A 180 3.67 -24.12 14.11
C SER A 180 3.49 -25.63 14.18
N ASP A 181 4.31 -26.29 14.98
CA ASP A 181 4.23 -27.74 15.19
C ASP A 181 2.95 -28.10 15.97
N LEU A 182 2.49 -27.22 16.86
CA LEU A 182 1.25 -27.39 17.61
C LEU A 182 0.04 -27.44 16.68
N LEU A 183 -0.03 -26.53 15.70
CA LEU A 183 -1.11 -26.50 14.73
C LEU A 183 -0.85 -27.41 13.53
N LYS A 184 0.35 -27.99 13.39
CA LYS A 184 0.77 -28.77 12.21
C LYS A 184 0.63 -27.98 10.90
N GLY A 185 1.00 -26.70 10.93
CA GLY A 185 0.78 -25.83 9.79
C GLY A 185 1.58 -24.54 9.80
N ARG A 186 1.40 -23.74 8.77
CA ARG A 186 1.96 -22.40 8.63
C ARG A 186 0.91 -21.35 8.98
N ILE A 187 1.31 -20.41 9.80
CA ILE A 187 0.52 -19.22 10.16
C ILE A 187 1.20 -18.02 9.51
N SER A 188 0.40 -17.17 8.88
CA SER A 188 0.81 -15.84 8.46
C SER A 188 -0.05 -14.78 9.15
N LEU A 189 0.57 -13.70 9.63
CA LEU A 189 -0.09 -12.51 10.13
C LEU A 189 0.53 -11.30 9.44
N PHE A 190 -0.26 -10.59 8.65
CA PHE A 190 0.15 -9.39 7.92
C PHE A 190 -0.72 -8.23 8.36
N SER A 191 -0.12 -7.11 8.72
CA SER A 191 -0.89 -5.89 8.99
C SER A 191 -0.12 -4.67 8.56
N GLN A 192 -0.84 -3.66 8.08
CA GLN A 192 -0.27 -2.35 7.82
C GLN A 192 -1.30 -1.27 8.17
N TYR A 193 -0.88 -0.24 8.87
CA TYR A 193 -1.72 0.90 9.21
C TYR A 193 -0.99 2.19 8.86
N ALA A 194 -1.70 3.13 8.25
CA ALA A 194 -1.15 4.39 7.81
C ALA A 194 -2.02 5.56 8.24
N TRP A 195 -1.39 6.72 8.40
CA TRP A 195 -2.07 7.96 8.68
C TRP A 195 -1.34 9.12 8.03
N SER A 196 -2.12 10.12 7.61
CA SER A 196 -1.63 11.33 7.01
C SER A 196 -2.20 12.57 7.71
N LYS A 197 -1.40 13.64 7.68
CA LYS A 197 -1.80 14.96 8.12
C LYS A 197 -1.31 15.99 7.12
N VAL A 198 -2.21 16.87 6.69
CA VAL A 198 -1.85 18.11 5.99
C VAL A 198 -2.04 19.29 6.95
N ASP A 199 -1.16 20.27 6.88
CA ASP A 199 -1.25 21.50 7.66
C ASP A 199 -2.61 22.20 7.49
N HIS A 200 -2.92 23.06 8.47
CA HIS A 200 -4.17 23.80 8.48
C HIS A 200 -4.28 24.74 7.28
N ALA A 201 -5.43 24.75 6.62
CA ALA A 201 -5.72 25.63 5.50
C ALA A 201 -7.21 26.02 5.45
N VAL A 202 -7.51 27.08 4.70
CA VAL A 202 -8.88 27.49 4.37
C VAL A 202 -9.13 27.18 2.90
N TYR A 203 -9.98 26.19 2.64
CA TYR A 203 -10.38 25.78 1.30
C TYR A 203 -11.53 26.64 0.80
N ASP A 204 -11.52 26.97 -0.50
CA ASP A 204 -12.48 27.88 -1.13
C ASP A 204 -12.70 29.18 -0.33
N PRO A 205 -11.61 29.95 -0.02
CA PRO A 205 -11.66 31.05 0.94
C PRO A 205 -12.57 32.21 0.53
N ASP A 206 -12.79 32.40 -0.77
CA ASP A 206 -13.66 33.42 -1.35
C ASP A 206 -15.06 32.89 -1.72
N GLY A 207 -15.31 31.59 -1.52
CA GLY A 207 -16.56 30.93 -1.87
C GLY A 207 -16.79 30.78 -3.38
N SER A 208 -15.78 31.02 -4.22
CA SER A 208 -15.90 30.94 -5.68
C SER A 208 -16.26 29.54 -6.19
N LEU A 209 -15.91 28.49 -5.43
CA LEU A 209 -16.25 27.10 -5.73
C LEU A 209 -17.57 26.65 -5.07
N GLY A 210 -18.19 27.49 -4.25
CA GLY A 210 -19.51 27.28 -3.67
C GLY A 210 -19.55 26.32 -2.47
N PHE A 211 -18.42 26.02 -1.83
CA PHE A 211 -18.37 25.12 -0.67
C PHE A 211 -17.58 25.67 0.53
N GLY A 212 -16.89 26.79 0.36
CA GLY A 212 -16.11 27.44 1.40
C GLY A 212 -16.71 28.77 1.89
N PRO A 213 -15.99 29.46 2.80
CA PRO A 213 -14.68 29.08 3.34
C PRO A 213 -14.75 27.86 4.26
N LEU A 214 -13.89 26.88 4.02
CA LEU A 214 -13.81 25.65 4.81
C LEU A 214 -12.43 25.55 5.52
N PRO A 215 -12.32 25.97 6.79
CA PRO A 215 -11.08 25.86 7.56
C PRO A 215 -10.92 24.44 8.13
N LEU A 216 -9.85 23.72 7.75
CA LEU A 216 -9.60 22.36 8.25
C LEU A 216 -8.11 22.04 8.38
N THR A 217 -7.78 21.15 9.32
CA THR A 217 -6.51 20.42 9.32
C THR A 217 -6.81 19.03 8.80
N ALA A 218 -6.29 18.68 7.62
CA ALA A 218 -6.69 17.45 6.97
C ALA A 218 -6.00 16.27 7.66
N LYS A 219 -6.79 15.28 8.09
CA LYS A 219 -6.28 14.03 8.67
C LYS A 219 -7.03 12.88 8.03
N ARG A 220 -6.28 11.83 7.69
CA ARG A 220 -6.83 10.60 7.14
C ARG A 220 -6.02 9.42 7.64
N ASP A 221 -6.66 8.28 7.82
CA ASP A 221 -5.99 7.06 8.24
C ASP A 221 -6.70 5.82 7.71
N GLY A 222 -6.00 4.70 7.71
CA GLY A 222 -6.52 3.45 7.18
C GLY A 222 -5.49 2.34 7.21
N GLY A 223 -5.95 1.11 7.14
CA GLY A 223 -5.09 -0.05 7.23
C GLY A 223 -5.83 -1.36 7.12
N TYR A 224 -5.09 -2.44 7.34
CA TYR A 224 -5.63 -3.79 7.41
C TYR A 224 -4.87 -4.66 8.40
N ALA A 225 -5.52 -5.73 8.84
CA ALA A 225 -4.92 -6.85 9.53
C ALA A 225 -5.47 -8.16 8.94
N GLU A 226 -4.59 -9.06 8.53
CA GLU A 226 -4.88 -10.31 7.87
C GLU A 226 -4.19 -11.47 8.57
N ILE A 227 -4.96 -12.51 8.92
CA ILE A 227 -4.43 -13.77 9.41
C ILE A 227 -4.76 -14.87 8.41
N ALA A 228 -3.78 -15.74 8.17
CA ALA A 228 -3.95 -16.91 7.33
C ALA A 228 -3.34 -18.16 7.97
N TYR A 229 -3.99 -19.30 7.72
CA TYR A 229 -3.55 -20.59 8.22
C TYR A 229 -3.65 -21.66 7.14
N ARG A 230 -2.53 -22.36 6.90
CA ARG A 230 -2.43 -23.51 6.00
C ARG A 230 -1.88 -24.71 6.77
N PRO A 231 -2.58 -25.85 6.87
CA PRO A 231 -2.14 -27.00 7.65
C PRO A 231 -1.10 -27.84 6.88
N THR A 232 0.06 -27.23 6.63
CA THR A 232 1.12 -27.74 5.73
C THR A 232 1.73 -29.07 6.15
N GLN A 233 1.58 -29.48 7.40
CA GLN A 233 2.18 -30.71 7.95
C GLN A 233 1.17 -31.87 8.09
N LEU A 234 -0.05 -31.74 7.55
CA LEU A 234 -1.01 -32.85 7.50
C LEU A 234 -0.72 -33.78 6.32
N ASP A 235 -0.96 -35.08 6.53
CA ASP A 235 -0.76 -36.12 5.52
C ASP A 235 -1.84 -36.13 4.42
N ILE A 236 -2.95 -35.41 4.65
CA ILE A 236 -4.05 -35.31 3.68
C ILE A 236 -3.78 -34.17 2.71
N ASP A 237 -3.49 -34.51 1.45
CA ASP A 237 -3.16 -33.55 0.38
C ASP A 237 -4.18 -32.42 0.23
N LEU A 238 -5.47 -32.77 0.27
CA LEU A 238 -6.56 -31.80 0.18
C LEU A 238 -6.45 -30.72 1.26
N LEU A 239 -6.22 -31.11 2.52
CA LEU A 239 -6.12 -30.18 3.63
C LEU A 239 -4.82 -29.40 3.57
N ARG A 240 -3.71 -30.06 3.24
CA ARG A 240 -2.39 -29.43 3.13
C ARG A 240 -2.34 -28.29 2.12
N ASN A 241 -3.20 -28.33 1.11
CA ASN A 241 -3.31 -27.31 0.06
C ASN A 241 -4.36 -26.24 0.34
N LEU A 242 -5.16 -26.40 1.39
CA LEU A 242 -6.19 -25.45 1.80
C LEU A 242 -5.60 -24.38 2.72
N GLU A 243 -5.89 -23.11 2.45
CA GLU A 243 -5.50 -21.98 3.32
C GLU A 243 -6.74 -21.18 3.68
N LEU A 244 -6.95 -21.00 4.99
CA LEU A 244 -8.03 -20.21 5.57
C LEU A 244 -7.53 -18.80 5.83
N ILE A 245 -8.31 -17.78 5.45
CA ILE A 245 -7.91 -16.39 5.56
C ILE A 245 -9.03 -15.57 6.20
N PHE A 246 -8.64 -14.62 7.03
CA PHE A 246 -9.51 -13.56 7.52
C PHE A 246 -8.77 -12.23 7.45
N ARG A 247 -9.43 -11.21 6.88
CA ARG A 247 -8.92 -9.83 6.86
C ARG A 247 -9.94 -8.86 7.41
N TRP A 248 -9.45 -7.93 8.21
CA TRP A 248 -10.14 -6.70 8.58
C TRP A 248 -9.48 -5.53 7.86
N ASP A 249 -10.28 -4.62 7.32
CA ASP A 249 -9.81 -3.37 6.73
C ASP A 249 -10.56 -2.16 7.32
N HIS A 250 -9.85 -1.03 7.33
CA HIS A 250 -10.39 0.27 7.72
C HIS A 250 -9.89 1.38 6.80
N LEU A 251 -10.77 2.34 6.53
CA LEU A 251 -10.43 3.62 5.92
C LEU A 251 -11.27 4.71 6.60
N SER A 252 -10.62 5.76 7.10
CA SER A 252 -11.30 6.95 7.57
C SER A 252 -11.96 7.68 6.39
N GLY A 253 -13.05 8.39 6.67
CA GLY A 253 -13.68 9.23 5.65
C GLY A 253 -12.79 10.38 5.18
N ASP A 254 -13.24 11.09 4.16
CA ASP A 254 -12.50 12.23 3.64
C ASP A 254 -12.38 13.37 4.68
N PRO A 255 -11.23 14.07 4.74
CA PRO A 255 -10.95 15.04 5.79
C PRO A 255 -11.92 16.22 5.84
N SER A 256 -12.60 16.53 4.74
CA SER A 256 -13.60 17.60 4.67
C SER A 256 -14.89 17.28 5.43
N GLY A 257 -15.14 16.01 5.73
CA GLY A 257 -16.42 15.52 6.26
C GLY A 257 -17.58 15.58 5.27
N LEU A 258 -17.33 16.00 4.02
CA LEU A 258 -18.32 16.09 2.94
C LEU A 258 -18.10 15.05 1.84
N GLY A 259 -16.96 14.36 1.86
CA GLY A 259 -16.62 13.31 0.92
C GLY A 259 -17.09 11.92 1.34
N ASP A 260 -16.26 10.93 1.05
CA ASP A 260 -16.61 9.54 1.33
C ASP A 260 -16.66 9.26 2.83
N SER A 261 -17.64 8.45 3.23
CA SER A 261 -17.76 7.99 4.61
C SER A 261 -16.62 7.06 4.99
N SER A 262 -16.30 6.98 6.27
CA SER A 262 -15.40 5.94 6.76
C SER A 262 -15.95 4.55 6.45
N GLU A 263 -15.06 3.63 6.08
CA GLU A 263 -15.38 2.27 5.68
C GLU A 263 -14.75 1.27 6.64
N THR A 264 -15.48 0.19 6.91
CA THR A 264 -14.97 -0.96 7.66
C THR A 264 -15.41 -2.23 6.96
N ARG A 265 -14.43 -3.08 6.66
CA ARG A 265 -14.64 -4.25 5.83
C ARG A 265 -14.06 -5.48 6.48
N TRP A 266 -14.76 -6.58 6.31
CA TRP A 266 -14.34 -7.89 6.79
C TRP A 266 -14.38 -8.86 5.62
N THR A 267 -13.38 -9.71 5.50
CA THR A 267 -13.31 -10.70 4.42
C THR A 267 -12.91 -12.06 4.98
N LEU A 268 -13.70 -13.09 4.70
CA LEU A 268 -13.30 -14.48 4.88
C LEU A 268 -12.88 -15.07 3.54
N GLY A 269 -11.70 -15.69 3.51
CA GLY A 269 -11.12 -16.30 2.33
C GLY A 269 -10.85 -17.80 2.51
N LEU A 270 -10.93 -18.51 1.39
CA LEU A 270 -10.55 -19.89 1.25
C LEU A 270 -9.72 -20.04 -0.03
N ASN A 271 -8.46 -20.41 0.13
CA ASN A 271 -7.55 -20.67 -0.97
C ASN A 271 -7.28 -22.17 -1.09
N TYR A 272 -7.20 -22.65 -2.33
CA TYR A 272 -6.71 -23.98 -2.67
C TYR A 272 -5.52 -23.87 -3.61
N TRP A 273 -4.34 -24.22 -3.11
CA TRP A 273 -3.08 -24.14 -3.84
C TRP A 273 -2.88 -25.37 -4.72
N LEU A 274 -2.91 -25.18 -6.04
CA LEU A 274 -2.64 -26.22 -7.04
C LEU A 274 -1.13 -26.47 -7.20
N SER A 275 -0.34 -25.42 -7.02
CA SER A 275 1.12 -25.44 -7.05
C SER A 275 1.66 -24.32 -6.12
N PRO A 276 2.98 -24.16 -5.93
CA PRO A 276 3.52 -23.02 -5.20
C PRO A 276 3.20 -21.64 -5.80
N SER A 277 2.82 -21.55 -7.08
CA SER A 277 2.52 -20.30 -7.78
C SER A 277 1.12 -20.26 -8.43
N THR A 278 0.28 -21.28 -8.22
CA THR A 278 -1.08 -21.36 -8.81
C THR A 278 -2.11 -21.64 -7.72
N VAL A 279 -3.15 -20.80 -7.65
CA VAL A 279 -4.16 -20.85 -6.58
C VAL A 279 -5.56 -20.59 -7.13
N ILE A 280 -6.54 -21.29 -6.57
CA ILE A 280 -7.97 -21.00 -6.69
C ILE A 280 -8.43 -20.38 -5.37
N LYS A 281 -9.14 -19.27 -5.44
CA LYS A 281 -9.62 -18.50 -4.28
C LYS A 281 -11.13 -18.36 -4.33
N ALA A 282 -11.75 -18.49 -3.16
CA ALA A 282 -13.10 -18.04 -2.90
C ALA A 282 -13.06 -17.09 -1.70
N ALA A 283 -13.76 -15.96 -1.77
CA ALA A 283 -13.84 -15.04 -0.66
C ALA A 283 -15.23 -14.43 -0.54
N TYR A 284 -15.63 -14.16 0.70
CA TYR A 284 -16.86 -13.47 1.00
C TYR A 284 -16.55 -12.25 1.86
N GLU A 285 -17.05 -11.11 1.41
CA GLU A 285 -16.78 -9.80 1.97
C GLU A 285 -18.07 -9.19 2.53
N TRP A 286 -17.94 -8.61 3.72
CA TRP A 286 -18.94 -7.76 4.35
C TRP A 286 -18.37 -6.36 4.52
N ASP A 287 -18.92 -5.43 3.74
CA ASP A 287 -18.58 -4.03 3.80
C ASP A 287 -19.68 -3.24 4.51
N LYS A 288 -19.25 -2.41 5.45
CA LYS A 288 -20.08 -1.48 6.22
C LYS A 288 -19.54 -0.05 6.06
N PRO A 289 -19.91 0.67 5.00
CA PRO A 289 -19.64 2.10 4.91
C PRO A 289 -20.53 2.85 5.91
N ASN A 290 -19.93 3.69 6.76
CA ASN A 290 -20.67 4.40 7.80
C ASN A 290 -21.59 5.47 7.19
N GLY A 291 -22.91 5.23 7.22
CA GLY A 291 -23.90 6.14 6.65
C GLY A 291 -24.48 5.66 5.32
N GLU A 292 -24.03 4.51 4.81
CA GLU A 292 -24.63 3.84 3.67
C GLU A 292 -25.20 2.46 4.02
N ARG A 293 -25.83 1.80 3.04
CA ARG A 293 -26.29 0.42 3.19
C ARG A 293 -25.11 -0.53 3.10
N ASN A 294 -25.13 -1.58 3.92
CA ASN A 294 -24.16 -2.67 3.85
C ASN A 294 -24.09 -3.22 2.42
N ARG A 295 -22.87 -3.50 1.97
CA ARG A 295 -22.58 -4.13 0.68
C ARG A 295 -21.88 -5.45 0.97
N ASN A 296 -22.28 -6.50 0.26
CA ASN A 296 -21.64 -7.80 0.37
C ASN A 296 -21.17 -8.24 -1.01
N ALA A 297 -20.02 -8.89 -1.08
CA ALA A 297 -19.48 -9.40 -2.33
C ALA A 297 -19.01 -10.85 -2.16
N LEU A 298 -19.23 -11.66 -3.20
CA LEU A 298 -18.70 -13.01 -3.31
C LEU A 298 -17.73 -13.04 -4.49
N PHE A 299 -16.50 -13.45 -4.21
CA PHE A 299 -15.42 -13.47 -5.17
C PHE A 299 -14.98 -14.90 -5.46
N PHE A 300 -14.69 -15.16 -6.73
CA PHE A 300 -13.97 -16.35 -7.19
C PHE A 300 -12.84 -15.90 -8.10
N GLN A 301 -11.62 -16.37 -7.83
CA GLN A 301 -10.45 -15.98 -8.59
C GLN A 301 -9.53 -17.18 -8.78
N THR A 302 -8.98 -17.33 -9.98
CA THR A 302 -7.81 -18.17 -10.21
C THR A 302 -6.64 -17.25 -10.50
N ALA A 303 -5.52 -17.44 -9.81
CA ALA A 303 -4.32 -16.65 -9.99
C ALA A 303 -3.10 -17.55 -10.20
N MET A 304 -2.19 -17.11 -11.08
CA MET A 304 -0.95 -17.81 -11.39
C MET A 304 0.19 -16.81 -11.54
N GLY A 305 1.31 -17.08 -10.86
CA GLY A 305 2.58 -16.38 -11.07
C GLY A 305 3.47 -17.13 -12.06
N PHE A 306 4.11 -16.39 -12.98
CA PHE A 306 5.04 -16.87 -13.99
C PHE A 306 6.27 -15.97 -14.08
#